data_AF-A0A662EVA2-F1
#
_entry.id   AF-A0A662EVA2-F1
#
_cell.length_a   1.000
_cell.length_b   1.000
_cell.length_c   1.000
_cell.angle_alpha   90.00
_cell.angle_beta   90.00
_cell.angle_gamma   90.00
#
_symmetry.space_group_name_H-M   'P 1'
#
loop_
_entity.id
_entity.type
_entity.pdbx_description
1 polymer ?
#
loop_
_entity_poly.entity_id
_entity_poly.type
_entity_poly.pdbx_seq_one_letter_code
_entity_poly.pdbx_strand_id
1 'polypeptide(L)'
;MKKITVLVASLLLLGLSIVSFGSGEMTRFVETDYYILSLGGLTADVPSVVAAAQTNGFTVIRYEGDVVTAYRGTTETAEAISDLQDSDKLLIVDNERIYMRVKESAYTYTLRPSASGYELVIAPQEALPIVETLTDILNALQGMGLVGTEVDLGFQAFSKSDLKGPPPPEAARIDSDLYWLTVAEDWFAFATQKGFSLTGLRVEIVAEKLPGGGIPSEFSAYLLSETETAAKLLLPIDALVRLAESAGIGLVRPPYRPAAP
;
A
#
# COMPACT_ATOMS: atom_id res chain seq x y z
N MET A 1 -37.52 -31.39 -4.21
CA MET A 1 -36.09 -31.77 -4.31
C MET A 1 -35.25 -30.61 -3.82
N LYS A 2 -34.35 -30.93 -2.87
CA LYS A 2 -33.29 -30.16 -2.18
C LYS A 2 -33.33 -28.62 -2.20
N LYS A 3 -33.69 -28.06 -1.04
CA LYS A 3 -33.25 -26.75 -0.55
C LYS A 3 -31.74 -26.83 -0.31
N ILE A 4 -30.95 -25.98 -0.97
CA ILE A 4 -29.53 -25.82 -0.67
C ILE A 4 -29.44 -24.68 0.34
N THR A 5 -29.33 -25.07 1.60
CA THR A 5 -28.86 -24.22 2.70
C THR A 5 -27.34 -24.19 2.58
N VAL A 6 -26.75 -23.06 2.17
CA VAL A 6 -25.30 -22.87 2.29
C VAL A 6 -25.02 -22.29 3.66
N LEU A 7 -24.11 -22.97 4.34
CA LEU A 7 -23.71 -22.83 5.73
C LEU A 7 -23.17 -21.42 6.01
N VAL A 8 -23.79 -20.75 6.98
CA VAL A 8 -23.21 -19.61 7.71
C VAL A 8 -22.43 -20.18 8.90
N ALA A 9 -21.32 -19.51 9.23
CA ALA A 9 -20.45 -19.69 10.40
C ALA A 9 -19.40 -20.81 10.31
N SER A 10 -18.13 -20.40 10.36
CA SER A 10 -17.13 -20.85 11.36
C SER A 10 -15.71 -20.57 10.87
N LEU A 11 -15.09 -19.48 11.34
CA LEU A 11 -13.72 -19.38 11.92
C LEU A 11 -13.28 -17.90 12.00
N LEU A 12 -13.77 -17.17 13.00
CA LEU A 12 -13.08 -15.97 13.50
C LEU A 12 -12.90 -16.18 15.02
N LEU A 13 -11.93 -17.03 15.39
CA LEU A 13 -11.35 -17.00 16.73
C LEU A 13 -10.09 -16.15 16.63
N LEU A 14 -10.26 -14.83 16.70
CA LEU A 14 -9.17 -13.85 16.64
C LEU A 14 -8.77 -13.45 18.06
N GLY A 15 -7.51 -13.71 18.41
CA GLY A 15 -6.87 -13.10 19.56
C GLY A 15 -6.41 -11.70 19.16
N LEU A 16 -6.97 -10.67 19.79
CA LEU A 16 -6.47 -9.30 19.70
C LEU A 16 -5.18 -9.19 20.54
N SER A 17 -4.01 -9.34 19.93
CA SER A 17 -2.74 -8.93 20.54
C SER A 17 -2.48 -7.46 20.23
N ILE A 18 -3.05 -6.58 21.04
CA ILE A 18 -2.74 -5.15 21.03
C ILE A 18 -1.32 -5.00 21.59
N VAL A 19 -0.33 -4.71 20.75
CA VAL A 19 1.00 -4.27 21.23
C VAL A 19 0.85 -2.81 21.67
N SER A 20 0.37 -2.63 22.90
CA SER A 20 0.12 -1.34 23.52
C SER A 20 1.42 -0.67 23.98
N PHE A 21 1.75 0.46 23.38
CA PHE A 21 2.45 1.53 24.10
C PHE A 21 1.40 2.53 24.59
N GLY A 22 0.72 2.23 25.70
CA GLY A 22 -0.20 3.15 26.37
C GLY A 22 -1.46 2.47 26.88
N SER A 23 -1.58 2.39 28.20
CA SER A 23 -2.67 1.75 28.93
C SER A 23 -4.05 2.34 28.64
N GLY A 24 -4.90 1.52 28.01
CA GLY A 24 -6.33 1.71 27.81
C GLY A 24 -6.80 0.77 26.70
N GLU A 25 -7.83 -0.04 26.93
CA GLU A 25 -8.43 -0.83 25.83
C GLU A 25 -8.90 0.15 24.76
N MET A 26 -8.16 0.24 23.66
CA MET A 26 -8.52 1.09 22.55
C MET A 26 -9.82 0.53 21.96
N THR A 27 -10.91 1.26 22.12
CA THR A 27 -12.23 0.88 21.59
C THR A 27 -12.60 1.67 20.35
N ARG A 28 -11.82 2.71 20.03
CA ARG A 28 -12.08 3.63 18.92
C ARG A 28 -10.81 3.98 18.15
N PHE A 29 -10.93 4.09 16.84
CA PHE A 29 -10.00 4.86 16.02
C PHE A 29 -10.24 6.35 16.28
N VAL A 30 -9.17 7.14 16.39
CA VAL A 30 -9.25 8.59 16.63
C VAL A 30 -8.78 9.37 15.41
N GLU A 31 -9.43 10.51 15.16
CA GLU A 31 -9.23 11.33 13.95
C GLU A 31 -7.82 11.92 13.79
N THR A 32 -7.04 12.01 14.88
CA THR A 32 -5.67 12.53 14.88
C THR A 32 -4.65 11.56 14.29
N ASP A 33 -5.03 10.29 14.17
CA ASP A 33 -4.13 9.21 13.81
C ASP A 33 -4.64 8.50 12.55
N TYR A 34 -3.74 7.78 11.88
CA TYR A 34 -4.09 6.72 10.94
C TYR A 34 -3.49 5.40 11.43
N TYR A 35 -4.08 4.30 11.00
CA TYR A 35 -3.81 2.97 11.52
C TYR A 35 -3.41 2.05 10.38
N ILE A 36 -2.35 1.26 10.57
CA ILE A 36 -1.92 0.23 9.62
C ILE A 36 -2.04 -1.13 10.30
N LEU A 37 -2.70 -2.07 9.62
CA LEU A 37 -2.84 -3.45 10.07
C LEU A 37 -2.49 -4.43 8.94
N SER A 38 -1.92 -5.57 9.30
CA SER A 38 -1.50 -6.58 8.33
C SER A 38 -2.69 -7.47 7.93
N LEU A 39 -2.89 -7.64 6.63
CA LEU A 39 -3.80 -8.63 6.06
C LEU A 39 -3.04 -9.90 5.62
N GLY A 40 -1.72 -9.89 5.63
CA GLY A 40 -0.92 -11.01 5.10
C GLY A 40 -1.14 -11.21 3.61
N GLY A 41 -0.95 -12.45 3.13
CA GLY A 41 -1.11 -12.78 1.71
C GLY A 41 -2.57 -12.80 1.26
N LEU A 42 -2.83 -12.22 0.08
CA LEU A 42 -4.12 -12.32 -0.60
C LEU A 42 -4.19 -13.56 -1.49
N THR A 43 -5.37 -14.18 -1.56
CA THR A 43 -5.65 -15.31 -2.48
C THR A 43 -6.39 -14.88 -3.74
N ALA A 44 -6.71 -13.58 -3.87
CA ALA A 44 -7.52 -13.07 -4.96
C ALA A 44 -6.76 -13.15 -6.30
N ASP A 45 -7.44 -13.58 -7.36
CA ASP A 45 -6.91 -13.39 -8.71
C ASP A 45 -7.18 -11.95 -9.17
N VAL A 46 -6.15 -11.29 -9.70
CA VAL A 46 -6.20 -9.88 -10.13
C VAL A 46 -7.33 -9.63 -11.14
N PRO A 47 -7.55 -10.47 -12.17
CA PRO A 47 -8.66 -10.29 -13.11
C PRO A 47 -10.04 -10.23 -12.44
N SER A 48 -10.32 -11.11 -11.48
CA SER A 48 -11.59 -11.13 -10.74
C SER A 48 -11.74 -9.90 -9.85
N VAL A 49 -10.66 -9.43 -9.22
CA VAL A 49 -10.69 -8.19 -8.43
C VAL A 49 -11.03 -7.01 -9.33
N VAL A 50 -10.39 -6.91 -10.50
CA VAL A 50 -10.69 -5.85 -11.49
C VAL A 50 -12.15 -5.91 -11.92
N ALA A 51 -12.65 -7.08 -12.31
CA ALA A 51 -14.04 -7.24 -12.74
C ALA A 51 -15.03 -6.86 -11.62
N ALA A 52 -14.77 -7.29 -10.38
CA ALA A 52 -15.57 -6.93 -9.21
C ALA A 52 -15.54 -5.41 -8.98
N ALA A 53 -14.37 -4.78 -9.01
CA ALA A 53 -14.23 -3.34 -8.80
C ALA A 53 -14.98 -2.54 -9.88
N GLN A 54 -14.82 -2.90 -11.16
CA GLN A 54 -15.54 -2.27 -12.26
C GLN A 54 -17.06 -2.39 -12.10
N THR A 55 -17.55 -3.58 -11.72
CA THR A 55 -18.98 -3.82 -11.46
C THR A 55 -19.51 -3.00 -10.28
N ASN A 56 -18.67 -2.73 -9.29
CA ASN A 56 -18.99 -1.91 -8.12
C ASN A 56 -18.72 -0.41 -8.33
N GLY A 57 -18.47 0.02 -9.57
CA GLY A 57 -18.32 1.43 -9.94
C GLY A 57 -17.01 2.07 -9.52
N PHE A 58 -15.97 1.28 -9.25
CA PHE A 58 -14.63 1.83 -9.00
C PHE A 58 -14.06 2.48 -10.26
N THR A 59 -13.30 3.54 -10.06
CA THR A 59 -12.28 3.94 -11.03
C THR A 59 -11.15 2.92 -11.00
N VAL A 60 -10.81 2.32 -12.14
CA VAL A 60 -9.75 1.32 -12.25
C VAL A 60 -8.64 1.84 -13.15
N ILE A 61 -7.39 1.78 -12.68
CA ILE A 61 -6.19 2.15 -13.45
C ILE A 61 -5.28 0.92 -13.48
N ARG A 62 -4.87 0.48 -14.66
CA ARG A 62 -4.00 -0.69 -14.84
C ARG A 62 -2.70 -0.28 -15.49
N TYR A 63 -1.60 -0.68 -14.88
CA TYR A 63 -0.24 -0.57 -15.40
C TYR A 63 0.25 -1.97 -15.78
N GLU A 64 0.48 -2.18 -17.08
CA GLU A 64 1.03 -3.42 -17.64
C GLU A 64 2.28 -3.08 -18.44
N GLY A 65 3.44 -3.21 -17.81
CA GLY A 65 4.69 -2.64 -18.33
C GLY A 65 4.57 -1.13 -18.48
N ASP A 66 4.68 -0.66 -19.73
CA ASP A 66 4.58 0.75 -20.11
C ASP A 66 3.16 1.16 -20.57
N VAL A 67 2.23 0.20 -20.66
CA VAL A 67 0.85 0.46 -21.09
C VAL A 67 0.01 0.81 -19.86
N VAL A 68 -0.70 1.93 -19.96
CA VAL A 68 -1.65 2.37 -18.94
C VAL A 68 -3.05 2.39 -19.54
N THR A 69 -3.99 1.70 -18.89
CA THR A 69 -5.41 1.74 -19.25
C THR A 69 -6.23 2.16 -18.05
N ALA A 70 -7.34 2.87 -18.29
CA ALA A 70 -8.17 3.41 -17.24
C ALA A 70 -9.66 3.22 -17.53
N TYR A 71 -10.45 3.04 -16.47
CA TYR A 71 -11.88 2.78 -16.54
C TYR A 71 -12.63 3.54 -15.45
N ARG A 72 -13.82 4.05 -15.77
CA ARG A 72 -14.86 4.48 -14.83
C ARG A 72 -15.90 3.36 -14.77
N GLY A 73 -15.88 2.56 -13.70
CA GLY A 73 -16.63 1.31 -13.68
C GLY A 73 -16.21 0.41 -14.85
N THR A 74 -17.15 0.00 -15.69
CA THR A 74 -16.87 -0.86 -16.87
C THR A 74 -16.51 -0.08 -18.13
N THR A 75 -16.52 1.26 -18.11
CA THR A 75 -16.30 2.10 -19.30
C THR A 75 -14.86 2.60 -19.35
N GLU A 76 -14.14 2.28 -20.41
CA GLU A 76 -12.78 2.80 -20.64
C GLU A 76 -12.80 4.33 -20.79
N THR A 77 -11.81 5.01 -20.23
CA THR A 77 -11.69 6.47 -20.24
C THR A 77 -10.28 6.91 -20.62
N ALA A 78 -10.19 8.09 -21.24
CA ALA A 78 -8.95 8.77 -21.59
C ALA A 78 -8.68 10.00 -20.70
N GLU A 79 -9.39 10.12 -19.57
CA GLU A 79 -9.11 11.13 -18.54
C GLU A 79 -7.66 11.05 -18.07
N ALA A 80 -7.11 12.19 -17.63
CA ALA A 80 -5.77 12.21 -17.07
C ALA A 80 -5.71 11.34 -15.80
N ILE A 81 -4.63 10.58 -15.66
CA ILE A 81 -4.43 9.67 -14.51
C ILE A 81 -4.50 10.42 -13.18
N SER A 82 -3.98 11.66 -13.12
CA SER A 82 -4.07 12.52 -11.93
C SER A 82 -5.52 12.73 -11.48
N ASP A 83 -6.43 12.96 -12.42
CA ASP A 83 -7.83 13.28 -12.14
C ASP A 83 -8.58 12.03 -11.69
N LEU A 84 -8.20 10.87 -12.26
CA LEU A 84 -8.73 9.57 -11.88
C LEU A 84 -8.26 9.14 -10.49
N GLN A 85 -7.01 9.45 -10.14
CA GLN A 85 -6.42 9.15 -8.84
C GLN A 85 -7.10 9.89 -7.68
N ASP A 86 -7.92 10.90 -7.91
CA ASP A 86 -8.67 11.58 -6.85
C ASP A 86 -10.03 10.94 -6.53
N SER A 87 -10.46 9.96 -7.33
CA SER A 87 -11.75 9.27 -7.16
C SER A 87 -11.95 8.68 -5.76
N ASP A 88 -13.20 8.71 -5.29
CA ASP A 88 -13.59 8.15 -3.99
C ASP A 88 -13.36 6.65 -3.92
N LYS A 89 -13.71 5.92 -4.98
CA LYS A 89 -13.43 4.49 -5.13
C LYS A 89 -12.40 4.29 -6.22
N LEU A 90 -11.21 3.87 -5.84
CA LEU A 90 -10.05 3.72 -6.72
C LEU A 90 -9.45 2.33 -6.58
N LEU A 91 -9.20 1.68 -7.70
CA LEU A 91 -8.38 0.48 -7.80
C LEU A 91 -7.22 0.77 -8.77
N ILE A 92 -5.99 0.64 -8.30
CA ILE A 92 -4.79 0.65 -9.14
C ILE A 92 -4.23 -0.77 -9.13
N VAL A 93 -4.02 -1.31 -10.33
CA VAL A 93 -3.33 -2.58 -10.53
C VAL A 93 -2.02 -2.28 -11.23
N ASP A 94 -0.90 -2.62 -10.60
CA ASP A 94 0.43 -2.48 -11.19
C ASP A 94 1.09 -3.86 -11.28
N ASN A 95 0.98 -4.46 -12.47
CA ASN A 95 1.22 -5.89 -12.71
C ASN A 95 0.33 -6.75 -11.79
N GLU A 96 0.91 -7.46 -10.83
CA GLU A 96 0.17 -8.30 -9.87
C GLU A 96 -0.16 -7.59 -8.55
N ARG A 97 0.28 -6.33 -8.38
CA ARG A 97 0.07 -5.56 -7.15
C ARG A 97 -1.24 -4.81 -7.21
N ILE A 98 -1.99 -4.88 -6.11
CA ILE A 98 -3.29 -4.23 -5.97
C ILE A 98 -3.19 -3.10 -4.95
N TYR A 99 -3.60 -1.91 -5.34
CA TYR A 99 -3.87 -0.81 -4.43
C TYR A 99 -5.34 -0.45 -4.56
N MET A 100 -6.08 -0.48 -3.47
CA MET A 100 -7.49 -0.13 -3.47
C MET A 100 -7.76 0.90 -2.39
N ARG A 101 -8.42 2.00 -2.74
CA ARG A 101 -8.81 3.05 -1.80
C ARG A 101 -10.31 3.32 -1.89
N VAL A 102 -10.95 3.48 -0.75
CA VAL A 102 -12.32 3.96 -0.63
C VAL A 102 -12.35 5.12 0.35
N LYS A 103 -12.81 6.28 -0.12
CA LYS A 103 -13.06 7.48 0.67
C LYS A 103 -14.54 7.50 1.05
N GLU A 104 -14.83 7.36 2.34
CA GLU A 104 -16.14 7.62 2.92
C GLU A 104 -16.12 8.99 3.62
N SER A 105 -17.28 9.47 4.07
CA SER A 105 -17.35 10.76 4.78
C SER A 105 -16.64 10.74 6.14
N ALA A 106 -16.59 9.58 6.79
CA ALA A 106 -16.12 9.42 8.17
C ALA A 106 -14.71 8.79 8.27
N TYR A 107 -14.28 8.06 7.24
CA TYR A 107 -12.93 7.52 7.15
C TYR A 107 -12.56 7.26 5.68
N THR A 108 -11.26 7.19 5.42
CA THR A 108 -10.72 6.57 4.21
C THR A 108 -10.06 5.26 4.62
N TYR A 109 -10.21 4.22 3.80
CA TYR A 109 -9.40 3.01 3.95
C TYR A 109 -8.70 2.66 2.64
N THR A 110 -7.50 2.12 2.80
CA THR A 110 -6.61 1.75 1.69
C THR A 110 -6.06 0.36 1.92
N LEU A 111 -6.35 -0.58 1.02
CA LEU A 111 -5.61 -1.83 0.91
C LEU A 111 -4.42 -1.60 -0.03
N ARG A 112 -3.22 -1.98 0.39
CA ARG A 112 -2.01 -1.82 -0.41
C ARG A 112 -0.99 -2.92 -0.16
N PRO A 113 -0.02 -3.13 -1.08
CA PRO A 113 1.04 -4.11 -0.88
C PRO A 113 1.96 -3.71 0.27
N SER A 114 2.52 -4.71 0.95
CA SER A 114 3.54 -4.57 1.99
C SER A 114 4.60 -5.67 1.84
N ALA A 115 5.70 -5.55 2.59
CA ALA A 115 6.80 -6.53 2.51
C ALA A 115 6.38 -7.97 2.87
N SER A 116 5.30 -8.12 3.65
CA SER A 116 4.73 -9.40 4.12
C SER A 116 3.40 -9.76 3.46
N GLY A 117 3.02 -9.10 2.36
CA GLY A 117 1.77 -9.35 1.64
C GLY A 117 1.01 -8.06 1.40
N TYR A 118 -0.08 -7.87 2.13
CA TYR A 118 -0.92 -6.68 2.05
C TYR A 118 -1.21 -6.13 3.43
N GLU A 119 -1.44 -4.83 3.47
CA GLU A 119 -1.85 -4.10 4.67
C GLU A 119 -3.08 -3.26 4.37
N LEU A 120 -3.84 -2.98 5.42
CA LEU A 120 -4.96 -2.07 5.42
C LEU A 120 -4.59 -0.83 6.23
N VAL A 121 -4.68 0.32 5.57
CA VAL A 121 -4.56 1.64 6.19
C VAL A 121 -5.96 2.17 6.46
N ILE A 122 -6.22 2.65 7.66
CA ILE A 122 -7.49 3.27 8.06
C ILE A 122 -7.18 4.67 8.55
N ALA A 123 -7.73 5.67 7.86
CA ALA A 123 -7.58 7.08 8.16
C ALA A 123 -8.95 7.67 8.55
N PRO A 124 -9.30 7.70 9.84
CA PRO A 124 -10.54 8.29 10.33
C PRO A 124 -10.58 9.82 10.18
N GLN A 125 -11.72 10.39 9.81
CA GLN A 125 -12.00 11.84 9.90
C GLN A 125 -12.76 12.21 11.19
N GLU A 126 -13.28 11.22 11.91
CA GLU A 126 -13.94 11.34 13.21
C GLU A 126 -13.64 10.11 14.08
N ALA A 127 -14.00 10.14 15.37
CA ALA A 127 -13.78 8.98 16.24
C ALA A 127 -14.73 7.81 15.90
N LEU A 128 -14.19 6.63 15.57
CA LEU A 128 -14.96 5.49 15.06
C LEU A 128 -14.84 4.23 15.92
N PRO A 129 -15.91 3.45 16.17
CA PRO A 129 -15.82 2.18 16.89
C PRO A 129 -15.01 1.14 16.12
N ILE A 130 -13.92 0.63 16.71
CA ILE A 130 -12.95 -0.23 16.00
C ILE A 130 -13.61 -1.48 15.43
N VAL A 131 -14.39 -2.21 16.24
CA VAL A 131 -14.96 -3.51 15.84
C VAL A 131 -15.94 -3.36 14.69
N GLU A 132 -16.81 -2.35 14.74
CA GLU A 132 -17.82 -2.08 13.71
C GLU A 132 -17.13 -1.67 12.40
N THR A 133 -16.25 -0.68 12.46
CA THR A 133 -15.51 -0.19 11.29
C THR A 133 -14.68 -1.28 10.62
N LEU A 134 -13.94 -2.09 11.40
CA LEU A 134 -13.18 -3.20 10.83
C LEU A 134 -14.08 -4.27 10.23
N THR A 135 -15.20 -4.60 10.87
CA THR A 135 -16.15 -5.60 10.35
C THR A 135 -16.71 -5.15 8.99
N ASP A 136 -17.09 -3.88 8.87
CA ASP A 136 -17.61 -3.32 7.62
C ASP A 136 -16.57 -3.34 6.49
N ILE A 137 -15.35 -2.88 6.78
CA ILE A 137 -14.25 -2.89 5.81
C ILE A 137 -13.93 -4.33 5.39
N LEU A 138 -13.75 -5.25 6.34
CA LEU A 138 -13.40 -6.64 6.02
C LEU A 138 -14.50 -7.34 5.22
N ASN A 139 -15.78 -7.07 5.49
CA ASN A 139 -16.89 -7.58 4.68
C ASN A 139 -16.86 -7.03 3.26
N ALA A 140 -16.55 -5.74 3.08
CA ALA A 140 -16.40 -5.13 1.75
C ALA A 140 -15.23 -5.76 0.98
N LEU A 141 -14.07 -5.93 1.63
CA LEU A 141 -12.91 -6.61 1.06
C LEU A 141 -13.24 -8.06 0.70
N GLN A 142 -13.99 -8.78 1.53
CA GLN A 142 -14.44 -10.15 1.25
C GLN A 142 -15.31 -10.23 0.00
N GLY A 143 -16.22 -9.27 -0.17
CA GLY A 143 -17.05 -9.15 -1.36
C GLY A 143 -16.25 -8.96 -2.65
N MET A 144 -15.02 -8.45 -2.54
CA MET A 144 -14.07 -8.29 -3.66
C MET A 144 -13.04 -9.42 -3.76
N GLY A 145 -13.09 -10.43 -2.88
CA GLY A 145 -12.10 -11.49 -2.79
C GLY A 145 -10.77 -11.07 -2.16
N LEU A 146 -10.68 -9.86 -1.62
CA LEU A 146 -9.47 -9.22 -1.09
C LEU A 146 -9.27 -9.46 0.41
N VAL A 147 -9.58 -10.66 0.90
CA VAL A 147 -9.33 -11.01 2.30
C VAL A 147 -8.06 -11.81 2.43
N GLY A 148 -7.27 -11.41 3.43
CA GLY A 148 -6.05 -12.06 3.85
C GLY A 148 -6.23 -13.50 4.32
N THR A 149 -5.20 -14.31 4.11
CA THR A 149 -5.11 -15.66 4.69
C THR A 149 -4.80 -15.64 6.18
N GLU A 150 -4.15 -14.57 6.65
CA GLU A 150 -3.71 -14.38 8.03
C GLU A 150 -3.95 -12.91 8.41
N VAL A 151 -5.16 -12.59 8.87
CA VAL A 151 -5.48 -11.24 9.35
C VAL A 151 -4.96 -11.09 10.77
N ASP A 152 -3.95 -10.24 10.96
CA ASP A 152 -3.51 -9.78 12.27
C ASP A 152 -4.24 -8.48 12.60
N LEU A 153 -5.09 -8.51 13.64
CA LEU A 153 -5.82 -7.33 14.08
C LEU A 153 -4.98 -6.40 14.97
N GLY A 154 -3.72 -6.75 15.24
CA GLY A 154 -2.74 -5.81 15.73
C GLY A 154 -2.57 -4.67 14.72
N PHE A 155 -2.76 -3.44 15.17
CA PHE A 155 -2.55 -2.25 14.35
C PHE A 155 -1.46 -1.37 14.94
N GLN A 156 -0.73 -0.70 14.05
CA GLN A 156 0.19 0.39 14.38
C GLN A 156 -0.54 1.71 14.18
N ALA A 157 -0.44 2.61 15.15
CA ALA A 157 -1.03 3.95 15.06
C ALA A 157 0.05 4.98 14.76
N PHE A 158 -0.25 5.90 13.85
CA PHE A 158 0.64 6.97 13.43
C PHE A 158 -0.10 8.30 13.52
N SER A 159 0.52 9.29 14.14
CA SER A 159 -0.02 10.65 14.20
C SER A 159 0.01 11.30 12.82
N LYS A 160 -1.11 11.86 12.37
CA LYS A 160 -1.20 12.63 11.12
C LYS A 160 -0.43 13.95 11.16
N SER A 161 -0.10 14.41 12.37
CA SER A 161 0.67 15.65 12.58
C SER A 161 2.17 15.41 12.72
N ASP A 162 2.61 14.15 12.70
CA ASP A 162 4.03 13.83 12.74
C ASP A 162 4.70 14.28 11.42
N LEU A 163 5.68 15.18 11.55
CA LEU A 163 6.43 15.73 10.44
C LEU A 163 7.67 14.91 10.06
N LYS A 164 8.02 13.90 10.84
CA LYS A 164 9.24 13.11 10.65
C LYS A 164 8.97 11.63 10.38
N GLY A 165 7.79 11.14 10.73
CA GLY A 165 7.41 9.74 10.57
C GLY A 165 8.25 8.80 11.46
N PRO A 166 7.98 7.49 11.42
CA PRO A 166 8.75 6.52 12.16
C PRO A 166 10.19 6.40 11.61
N PRO A 167 11.18 6.08 12.46
CA PRO A 167 12.52 5.77 11.98
C PRO A 167 12.53 4.46 11.18
N PRO A 168 13.41 4.33 10.16
CA PRO A 168 13.57 3.08 9.43
C PRO A 168 14.07 1.95 10.33
N PRO A 169 13.82 0.68 9.97
CA PRO A 169 14.45 -0.47 10.62
C PRO A 169 15.97 -0.33 10.67
N GLU A 170 16.59 -0.77 11.76
CA GLU A 170 18.05 -0.59 11.97
C GLU A 170 18.91 -1.24 10.87
N ALA A 171 18.41 -2.34 10.30
CA ALA A 171 19.06 -3.06 9.20
C ALA A 171 18.90 -2.36 7.85
N ALA A 172 17.85 -1.54 7.67
CA ALA A 172 17.52 -0.92 6.40
C ALA A 172 18.38 0.33 6.16
N ARG A 173 19.19 0.31 5.10
CA ARG A 173 19.98 1.45 4.64
C ARG A 173 19.17 2.28 3.66
N ILE A 174 18.22 3.07 4.18
CA ILE A 174 17.27 3.84 3.38
C ILE A 174 17.15 5.28 3.88
N ASP A 175 16.95 6.20 2.93
CA ASP A 175 16.57 7.57 3.21
C ASP A 175 15.25 7.64 4.00
N SER A 176 15.16 8.53 4.98
CA SER A 176 14.01 8.60 5.89
C SER A 176 12.70 8.95 5.18
N ASP A 177 12.72 9.82 4.17
CA ASP A 177 11.50 10.16 3.44
C ASP A 177 11.05 9.01 2.53
N LEU A 178 11.99 8.24 1.96
CA LEU A 178 11.63 7.00 1.24
C LEU A 178 11.08 5.92 2.16
N TYR A 179 11.63 5.77 3.36
CA TYR A 179 11.05 4.87 4.34
C TYR A 179 9.65 5.31 4.72
N TRP A 180 9.46 6.61 5.00
CA TRP A 180 8.15 7.14 5.35
C TRP A 180 7.13 6.95 4.22
N LEU A 181 7.54 7.01 2.94
CA LEU A 181 6.65 6.64 1.84
C LEU A 181 6.04 5.25 2.03
N THR A 182 6.77 4.26 2.56
CA THR A 182 6.24 2.90 2.77
C THR A 182 5.10 2.83 3.78
N VAL A 183 5.09 3.73 4.76
CA VAL A 183 4.13 3.76 5.87
C VAL A 183 3.21 4.97 5.85
N ALA A 184 3.30 5.85 4.84
CA ALA A 184 2.49 7.06 4.75
C ALA A 184 0.99 6.74 4.72
N GLU A 185 0.13 7.68 5.12
CA GLU A 185 -1.33 7.50 5.07
C GLU A 185 -1.84 7.28 3.64
N ASP A 186 -1.45 8.16 2.71
CA ASP A 186 -1.72 8.07 1.27
C ASP A 186 -0.39 8.18 0.51
N TRP A 187 -0.02 7.13 -0.21
CA TRP A 187 1.26 7.06 -0.95
C TRP A 187 1.37 8.13 -2.04
N PHE A 188 0.28 8.45 -2.73
CA PHE A 188 0.30 9.39 -3.85
C PHE A 188 0.38 10.83 -3.35
N ALA A 189 -0.39 11.18 -2.32
CA ALA A 189 -0.33 12.48 -1.68
C ALA A 189 1.06 12.74 -1.07
N PHE A 190 1.60 11.75 -0.35
CA PHE A 190 2.92 11.85 0.26
C PHE A 190 4.04 11.96 -0.79
N ALA A 191 4.00 11.13 -1.84
CA ALA A 191 4.95 11.22 -2.94
C ALA A 191 4.93 12.59 -3.63
N THR A 192 3.73 13.15 -3.84
CA THR A 192 3.58 14.50 -4.40
C THR A 192 4.20 15.55 -3.48
N GLN A 193 3.90 15.49 -2.18
CA GLN A 193 4.44 16.42 -1.18
C GLN A 193 5.98 16.39 -1.12
N LYS A 194 6.57 15.20 -1.19
CA LYS A 194 8.03 15.00 -1.14
C LYS A 194 8.71 15.13 -2.51
N GLY A 195 7.94 15.29 -3.58
CA GLY A 195 8.46 15.37 -4.93
C GLY A 195 9.04 14.05 -5.44
N PHE A 196 8.50 12.90 -5.04
CA PHE A 196 8.87 11.61 -5.61
C PHE A 196 8.22 11.40 -6.98
N SER A 197 8.93 10.73 -7.89
CA SER A 197 8.37 10.29 -9.17
C SER A 197 7.76 8.90 -9.01
N LEU A 198 6.44 8.80 -9.14
CA LEU A 198 5.74 7.51 -9.17
C LEU A 198 5.35 7.10 -10.59
N THR A 199 5.34 5.80 -10.84
CA THR A 199 4.66 5.17 -11.99
C THR A 199 3.86 4.00 -11.46
N GLY A 200 2.54 4.11 -11.44
CA GLY A 200 1.68 3.16 -10.75
C GLY A 200 2.03 3.09 -9.26
N LEU A 201 2.43 1.90 -8.80
CA LEU A 201 2.82 1.62 -7.41
C LEU A 201 4.34 1.53 -7.23
N ARG A 202 5.10 2.04 -8.20
CA ARG A 202 6.55 2.05 -8.21
C ARG A 202 7.08 3.46 -8.07
N VAL A 203 8.18 3.61 -7.34
CA VAL A 203 8.90 4.87 -7.12
C VAL A 203 10.28 4.81 -7.77
N GLU A 204 10.66 5.91 -8.41
CA GLU A 204 12.01 6.07 -8.94
C GLU A 204 13.01 6.28 -7.80
N ILE A 205 14.05 5.44 -7.71
CA ILE A 205 15.09 5.51 -6.67
C ILE A 205 16.49 5.32 -7.25
N VAL A 206 17.48 5.65 -6.42
CA VAL A 206 18.89 5.31 -6.63
C VAL A 206 19.34 4.42 -5.48
N ALA A 207 19.87 3.24 -5.81
CA ALA A 207 20.53 2.35 -4.88
C ALA A 207 22.05 2.47 -5.03
N GLU A 208 22.73 2.96 -4.00
CA GLU A 208 24.18 3.01 -3.92
C GLU A 208 24.72 1.66 -3.46
N LYS A 209 25.70 1.14 -4.21
CA LYS A 209 26.26 -0.19 -3.99
C LYS A 209 27.50 -0.10 -3.11
N LEU A 210 27.66 -1.06 -2.21
CA LEU A 210 28.92 -1.26 -1.50
C LEU A 210 29.99 -1.79 -2.49
N PRO A 211 31.30 -1.61 -2.20
CA PRO A 211 32.36 -2.14 -3.05
C PRO A 211 32.21 -3.65 -3.30
N GLY A 212 32.11 -4.04 -4.57
CA GLY A 212 31.88 -5.43 -4.98
C GLY A 212 30.44 -5.94 -4.78
N GLY A 213 29.54 -5.09 -4.28
CA GLY A 213 28.10 -5.36 -4.19
C GLY A 213 27.39 -5.19 -5.53
N GLY A 214 26.24 -5.85 -5.66
CA GLY A 214 25.38 -5.79 -6.84
C GLY A 214 23.92 -5.65 -6.44
N ILE A 215 23.08 -5.30 -7.43
CA ILE A 215 21.63 -5.35 -7.25
C ILE A 215 21.20 -6.82 -7.22
N PRO A 216 20.48 -7.28 -6.17
CA PRO A 216 19.94 -8.64 -6.13
C PRO A 216 19.10 -8.95 -7.37
N SER A 217 19.20 -10.19 -7.87
CA SER A 217 18.54 -10.59 -9.13
C SER A 217 17.01 -10.47 -9.10
N GLU A 218 16.41 -10.55 -7.92
CA GLU A 218 14.98 -10.33 -7.72
C GLU A 218 14.52 -8.90 -8.08
N PHE A 219 15.44 -7.93 -8.13
CA PHE A 219 15.14 -6.54 -8.50
C PHE A 219 15.56 -6.20 -9.94
N SER A 220 16.13 -7.14 -10.70
CA SER A 220 16.63 -6.87 -12.06
C SER A 220 15.52 -6.40 -13.01
N ALA A 221 14.28 -6.82 -12.80
CA ALA A 221 13.14 -6.39 -13.61
C ALA A 221 12.79 -4.89 -13.43
N TYR A 222 13.29 -4.26 -12.37
CA TYR A 222 13.04 -2.85 -12.04
C TYR A 222 14.21 -1.93 -12.40
N LEU A 223 15.29 -2.49 -12.95
CA LEU A 223 16.51 -1.76 -13.26
C LEU A 223 16.31 -0.85 -14.48
N LEU A 224 16.54 0.45 -14.31
CA LEU A 224 16.53 1.43 -15.40
C LEU A 224 17.93 1.67 -15.96
N SER A 225 18.92 1.75 -15.08
CA SER A 225 20.33 1.87 -15.45
C SER A 225 21.23 1.46 -14.28
N GLU A 226 22.46 1.05 -14.58
CA GLU A 226 23.44 0.64 -13.58
C GLU A 226 24.85 1.12 -13.95
N THR A 227 25.59 1.56 -12.94
CA THR A 227 27.03 1.84 -12.99
C THR A 227 27.75 0.90 -12.02
N GLU A 228 29.07 0.98 -11.91
CA GLU A 228 29.81 0.19 -10.91
C GLU A 228 29.40 0.50 -9.46
N THR A 229 28.97 1.73 -9.18
CA THR A 229 28.74 2.23 -7.82
C THR A 229 27.28 2.47 -7.48
N ALA A 230 26.37 2.54 -8.45
CA ALA A 230 24.97 2.81 -8.20
C ALA A 230 24.07 2.20 -9.28
N ALA A 231 22.79 2.04 -8.95
CA ALA A 231 21.76 1.67 -9.89
C ALA A 231 20.55 2.59 -9.74
N LYS A 232 19.92 2.93 -10.85
CA LYS A 232 18.63 3.60 -10.90
C LYS A 232 17.55 2.55 -11.10
N LEU A 233 16.53 2.54 -10.26
CA LEU A 233 15.42 1.58 -10.33
C LEU A 233 14.07 2.29 -10.31
N LEU A 234 13.07 1.68 -10.96
CA LEU A 234 11.65 1.98 -10.78
C LEU A 234 11.06 0.88 -9.89
N LEU A 235 11.25 1.02 -8.58
CA LEU A 235 11.04 -0.05 -7.61
C LEU A 235 9.64 0.02 -7.00
N PRO A 236 8.93 -1.11 -6.83
CA PRO A 236 7.69 -1.15 -6.06
C PRO A 236 7.89 -0.60 -4.64
N ILE A 237 6.93 0.20 -4.15
CA ILE A 237 7.04 0.85 -2.84
C ILE A 237 7.20 -0.19 -1.71
N ASP A 238 6.49 -1.32 -1.80
CA ASP A 238 6.57 -2.46 -0.86
C ASP A 238 7.93 -3.17 -0.82
N ALA A 239 8.78 -2.96 -1.84
CA ALA A 239 10.09 -3.59 -1.96
C ALA A 239 11.25 -2.72 -1.47
N LEU A 240 11.00 -1.44 -1.11
CA LEU A 240 12.03 -0.48 -0.73
C LEU A 240 12.90 -0.95 0.45
N VAL A 241 12.25 -1.41 1.53
CA VAL A 241 12.95 -1.87 2.74
C VAL A 241 13.80 -3.10 2.45
N ARG A 242 13.28 -4.07 1.68
CA ARG A 242 14.01 -5.30 1.32
C ARG A 242 15.27 -5.01 0.49
N LEU A 243 15.17 -4.09 -0.47
CA LEU A 243 16.35 -3.64 -1.22
C LEU A 243 17.35 -2.96 -0.27
N ALA A 244 16.88 -2.10 0.63
CA ALA A 244 17.73 -1.38 1.57
C ALA A 244 18.42 -2.28 2.64
N GLU A 245 17.87 -3.45 2.92
CA GLU A 245 18.47 -4.46 3.81
C GLU A 245 19.44 -5.40 3.08
N SER A 246 19.51 -5.32 1.76
CA SER A 246 20.36 -6.20 0.97
C SER A 246 21.85 -5.94 1.23
N ALA A 247 22.62 -7.01 1.48
CA ALA A 247 24.02 -6.92 1.89
C ALA A 247 24.95 -6.17 0.91
N GLY A 248 24.57 -6.07 -0.37
CA GLY A 248 25.33 -5.34 -1.39
C GLY A 248 25.00 -3.84 -1.49
N ILE A 249 24.03 -3.36 -0.71
CA ILE A 249 23.49 -1.99 -0.80
C ILE A 249 23.99 -1.15 0.38
N GLY A 250 24.55 0.01 0.06
CA GLY A 250 25.04 0.97 1.04
C GLY A 250 23.99 2.01 1.43
N LEU A 251 23.14 2.43 0.49
CA LEU A 251 22.04 3.37 0.71
C LEU A 251 21.01 3.32 -0.43
N VAL A 252 19.72 3.33 -0.10
CA VAL A 252 18.61 3.59 -1.02
C VAL A 252 18.10 5.01 -0.79
N ARG A 253 18.10 5.84 -1.84
CA ARG A 253 17.71 7.26 -1.74
C ARG A 253 16.95 7.75 -2.97
N PRO A 254 16.25 8.89 -2.87
CA PRO A 254 15.65 9.52 -4.05
C PRO A 254 16.73 9.90 -5.09
N PRO A 255 16.35 9.97 -6.38
CA PRO A 255 17.21 10.54 -7.40
C PRO A 255 17.53 12.00 -7.07
N TYR A 256 18.76 12.42 -7.36
CA TYR A 256 19.14 13.83 -7.18
C TYR A 256 18.36 14.68 -8.18
N ARG A 257 17.59 15.64 -7.66
CA ARG A 257 17.00 16.71 -8.45
C ARG A 257 17.78 17.99 -8.16
N PRO A 258 18.54 18.53 -9.12
CA PRO A 258 19.15 19.85 -8.92
C PRO A 258 18.04 20.86 -8.65
N ALA A 259 18.23 21.72 -7.65
CA ALA A 259 17.34 22.85 -7.44
C ALA A 259 17.28 23.63 -8.76
N ALA A 260 16.07 23.84 -9.28
CA ALA A 260 15.88 24.76 -10.38
C ALA A 260 16.42 26.15 -9.96
N PRO A 261 17.19 26.84 -10.80
CA PRO A 261 17.75 28.16 -10.48
C PRO A 261 16.65 29.21 -10.26
#